data_AF-A0A850SZ08-F1
#
_entry.id   AF-A0A850SZ08-F1
#
_cell.length_a   1.000
_cell.length_b   1.000
_cell.length_c   1.000
_cell.angle_alpha   90.00
_cell.angle_beta   90.00
_cell.angle_gamma   90.00
#
_symmetry.space_group_name_H-M   'P 1'
#
loop_
_entity.id
_entity.type
_entity.pdbx_description
1 polymer ?
#
loop_
_entity_poly.entity_id
_entity_poly.type
_entity_poly.pdbx_seq_one_letter_code
_entity_poly.pdbx_strand_id
1 'polypeptide(L)' 'MQNKIYSAEETLDPIHRDHKLIGNWKGRRECHIESDWLLIYMIESDKVVFERTGADLVHR' A
#
# COMPACT_ATOMS: atom_id res chain seq x y z
N MET A 1 11.12 8.06 15.72
CA MET A 1 10.11 8.65 14.80
C MET A 1 8.98 7.64 14.70
N GLN A 2 7.76 8.05 15.02
CA GLN A 2 6.64 7.12 15.25
C GLN A 2 6.02 6.75 13.90
N ASN A 3 6.40 5.60 13.31
CA ASN A 3 5.73 5.08 12.12
C ASN A 3 4.36 4.53 12.56
N LYS A 4 3.29 5.28 12.30
CA LYS A 4 1.94 4.94 12.73
C LYS A 4 1.08 4.65 11.50
N ILE A 5 0.90 3.36 11.20
CA ILE A 5 0.02 2.88 10.13
C ILE A 5 -1.35 2.67 10.76
N TYR A 6 -2.35 3.48 10.40
CA TYR A 6 -3.72 3.37 10.90
C TYR A 6 -4.61 2.51 9.97
N SER A 7 -5.62 1.86 10.58
CA SER A 7 -6.86 1.32 9.99
C SER A 7 -7.93 1.49 11.10
N ALA A 8 -9.17 1.93 10.89
CA ALA A 8 -10.13 1.45 9.89
C ALA A 8 -11.10 2.54 9.33
N GLU A 9 -10.91 3.83 9.61
CA GLU A 9 -11.75 4.90 9.01
C GLU A 9 -10.97 6.16 8.58
N GLU A 10 -9.65 6.18 8.76
CA GLU A 10 -8.81 7.30 8.35
C GLU A 10 -8.11 6.99 7.03
N THR A 11 -8.16 7.94 6.09
CA THR A 11 -7.39 7.87 4.85
C THR A 11 -5.89 7.84 5.17
N LEU A 12 -5.14 6.97 4.48
CA LEU A 12 -3.68 6.95 4.58
C LEU A 12 -3.12 8.35 4.28
N ASP A 13 -2.13 8.77 5.06
CA ASP A 13 -1.43 10.02 4.81
C ASP A 13 -0.93 10.04 3.34
N PRO A 14 -1.14 11.13 2.59
CA PRO A 14 -0.69 11.24 1.20
C PRO A 14 0.79 10.90 0.97
N ILE A 15 1.64 11.02 1.99
CA ILE A 15 3.06 10.62 1.91
C ILE A 15 3.24 9.15 1.53
N HIS A 16 2.29 8.28 1.88
CA HIS A 16 2.32 6.86 1.56
C HIS A 16 1.89 6.56 0.11
N ARG A 17 1.48 7.57 -0.66
CA ARG A 17 1.15 7.45 -2.10
C ARG A 17 0.20 6.29 -2.41
N ASP A 18 -0.76 6.05 -1.53
CA ASP A 18 -1.72 4.95 -1.69
C ASP A 18 -2.56 5.13 -2.96
N HIS A 19 -2.49 4.17 -3.87
CA HIS A 19 -3.22 4.24 -5.14
C HIS A 19 -3.65 2.86 -5.62
N LYS A 20 -4.70 2.82 -6.46
CA LYS A 20 -5.17 1.57 -7.07
C LYS A 20 -4.25 1.17 -8.21
N LEU A 21 -3.85 -0.10 -8.23
CA LEU A 21 -3.11 -0.67 -9.35
C LEU A 21 -4.06 -0.97 -10.53
N ILE A 22 -3.48 -0.96 -11.73
CA ILE A 22 -4.17 -1.21 -13.00
C ILE A 22 -3.64 -2.47 -13.70
N GLY A 23 -4.28 -2.86 -14.81
CA GLY A 23 -3.86 -4.03 -15.60
C GLY A 23 -4.01 -5.35 -14.85
N ASN A 24 -2.98 -6.19 -14.86
CA ASN A 24 -2.98 -7.51 -14.20
C ASN A 24 -3.17 -7.43 -12.68
N TRP A 25 -2.90 -6.26 -12.09
CA TRP A 25 -3.05 -6.01 -10.64
C TRP A 25 -4.35 -5.26 -10.31
N LYS A 26 -5.31 -5.18 -11.24
CA LYS A 26 -6.61 -4.55 -10.99
C LYS A 26 -7.26 -5.11 -9.72
N GLY A 27 -7.74 -4.22 -8.87
CA GLY A 27 -8.35 -4.57 -7.57
C GLY A 27 -7.36 -4.57 -6.40
N ARG A 28 -6.05 -4.54 -6.66
CA ARG A 28 -5.04 -4.24 -5.65
C ARG A 28 -4.81 -2.75 -5.49
N ARG A 29 -4.19 -2.41 -4.37
CA ARG A 29 -3.63 -1.12 -4.03
C ARG A 29 -2.14 -1.27 -3.75
N GLU A 30 -1.40 -0.20 -3.97
CA GLU A 30 0.00 -0.07 -3.58
C GLU A 30 0.17 1.17 -2.71
N CYS A 31 0.95 1.04 -1.64
CA CYS A 31 1.42 2.19 -0.86
C CYS A 31 2.90 2.04 -0.48
N HIS A 32 3.57 3.17 -0.29
CA HIS A 32 4.94 3.27 0.20
C HIS A 32 4.92 3.32 1.72
N ILE A 33 5.55 2.34 2.37
CA ILE A 33 5.80 2.35 3.81
C ILE A 33 6.99 3.26 4.10
N GLU A 34 8.04 3.18 3.29
CA GLU A 34 9.21 4.05 3.26
C GLU A 34 9.59 4.37 1.81
N SER A 35 10.57 5.27 1.59
CA SER A 35 10.98 5.70 0.23
C SER A 35 11.23 4.53 -0.72
N ASP A 36 11.96 3.50 -0.25
CA ASP A 36 12.34 2.33 -1.04
C ASP A 36 11.51 1.09 -0.66
N TRP A 37 10.42 1.21 0.10
CA TRP A 37 9.66 0.05 0.60
C TRP A 37 8.17 0.17 0.30
N LEU A 38 7.65 -0.75 -0.52
CA LEU A 38 6.25 -0.79 -0.93
C LEU A 38 5.49 -2.02 -0.41
N LEU A 39 4.17 -1.84 -0.28
CA LEU A 39 3.19 -2.85 0.10
C LEU A 39 2.09 -2.91 -0.95
N ILE A 40 1.82 -4.12 -1.45
CA ILE A 40 0.68 -4.41 -2.31
C ILE A 40 -0.35 -5.17 -1.49
N TYR A 41 -1.58 -4.66 -1.49
CA TYR A 41 -2.67 -5.20 -0.70
C TYR A 41 -4.01 -5.07 -1.42
N MET A 42 -5.02 -5.81 -0.96
CA MET A 42 -6.41 -5.64 -1.40
C MET A 42 -7.33 -5.51 -0.19
N ILE A 43 -8.44 -4.80 -0.39
CA ILE A 43 -9.49 -4.64 0.61
C ILE A 43 -10.68 -5.48 0.14
N GLU A 44 -11.03 -6.49 0.93
CA GLU A 44 -12.29 -7.24 0.81
C GLU A 44 -13.29 -6.75 1.86
N SER A 45 -14.53 -7.23 1.80
CA SER A 45 -15.63 -6.70 2.62
C SER A 45 -15.38 -6.78 4.13
N ASP A 46 -14.64 -7.78 4.60
CA ASP A 46 -14.40 -8.09 6.01
C ASP A 46 -12.91 -8.20 6.39
N LYS A 47 -12.01 -8.06 5.42
CA LYS A 47 -10.58 -8.26 5.63
C LYS A 47 -9.71 -7.48 4.66
N VAL A 48 -8.45 -7.30 5.07
CA VAL A 48 -7.38 -6.80 4.21
C VAL A 48 -6.41 -7.95 3.93
N VAL A 49 -6.09 -8.17 2.66
CA VAL A 49 -5.12 -9.19 2.25
C VAL A 49 -3.83 -8.49 1.85
N PHE A 50 -2.75 -8.79 2.55
CA PHE A 50 -1.40 -8.35 2.18
C PHE A 50 -0.80 -9.37 1.22
N GLU A 51 -0.59 -8.97 -0.03
CA GLU A 51 -0.14 -9.90 -1.08
C GLU A 51 1.38 -9.93 -1.23
N ARG A 52 2.01 -8.76 -1.15
CA ARG A 52 3.47 -8.64 -1.35
C ARG A 52 4.01 -7.40 -0.68
N THR A 53 5.26 -7.51 -0.23
CA THR A 53 6.04 -6.36 0.18
C THR A 53 7.48 -6.52 -0.32
N GLY A 54 8.16 -5.40 -0.57
CA GLY A 54 9.53 -5.45 -1.08
C GLY A 54 10.09 -4.07 -1.40
N ALA A 55 11.35 -4.07 -1.82
CA ALA A 55 12.01 -2.84 -2.23
C ALA A 55 11.40 -2.30 -3.53
N ASP A 56 11.14 -0.99 -3.61
CA ASP A 56 10.83 -0.34 -4.88
C ASP A 56 12.11 -0.24 -5.72
N LEU A 57 12.30 -1.22 -6.59
CA LEU A 57 13.43 -1.25 -7.52
C LEU A 57 13.11 -0.56 -8.86
N VAL A 58 11.87 -0.08 -9.05
CA VAL A 58 11.40 0.45 -10.34
C VAL A 58 11.79 1.93 -10.51
N HIS A 59 12.08 2.64 -9.42
CA HIS A 59 12.43 4.07 -9.43
C HIS A 59 13.90 4.37 -9.06
N ARG A 60 14.82 3.41 -9.20
CA ARG A 60 16.27 3.67 -9.05
C ARG A 60 16.91 4.21 -10.32
#